data_AF-A0A8S9R7H8-F1
#
_entry.id   AF-A0A8S9R7H8-F1
#
_cell.length_a   1.000
_cell.length_b   1.000
_cell.length_c   1.000
_cell.angle_alpha   90.00
_cell.angle_beta   90.00
_cell.angle_gamma   90.00
#
_symmetry.space_group_name_H-M   'P 1'
#
loop_
_entity.id
_entity.type
_entity.pdbx_description
1 polymer ?
#
loop_
_entity_poly.entity_id
_entity_poly.type
_entity_poly.pdbx_seq_one_letter_code
_entity_poly.pdbx_strand_id
1 'polypeptide(L)' 'MWSIKQHDLAMKENVSKMKLLESLVAKQVPLDDYEEALRKKLINELMST' A
#
# COMPACT_ATOMS: atom_id res chain seq x y z
N MET A 1 -9.30 1.82 26.03
CA MET A 1 -9.83 2.55 24.86
C MET A 1 -8.75 3.18 23.95
N TRP A 2 -7.45 2.96 24.22
CA TRP A 2 -6.34 3.48 23.39
C TRP A 2 -5.87 2.47 22.32
N SER A 3 -5.92 1.18 22.64
CA SER A 3 -5.50 0.09 21.76
C SER A 3 -6.35 -0.06 20.50
N ILE A 4 -7.66 0.19 20.59
CA ILE A 4 -8.55 0.21 19.41
C ILE A 4 -8.14 1.32 18.44
N LYS A 5 -7.76 2.49 18.98
CA LYS A 5 -7.33 3.64 18.18
C LYS A 5 -6.01 3.39 17.47
N GLN A 6 -5.08 2.67 18.10
CA GLN A 6 -3.83 2.25 17.46
C GLN A 6 -4.05 1.18 16.39
N HIS A 7 -4.95 0.23 16.63
CA HIS A 7 -5.28 -0.79 15.64
C HIS A 7 -5.98 -0.17 14.42
N ASP A 8 -6.92 0.75 14.64
CA ASP A 8 -7.57 1.52 13.58
C ASP A 8 -6.55 2.35 12.78
N LEU A 9 -5.57 2.97 13.44
CA LEU A 9 -4.51 3.72 12.77
C LEU A 9 -3.63 2.82 11.90
N ALA A 10 -3.16 1.68 12.43
CA ALA A 10 -2.36 0.72 11.69
C ALA A 10 -3.14 0.10 10.52
N MET A 11 -4.43 -0.19 10.73
CA MET A 11 -5.30 -0.71 9.68
C MET A 11 -5.54 0.36 8.60
N LYS A 12 -5.72 1.62 8.99
CA LYS A 12 -5.89 2.74 8.07
C LYS A 12 -4.62 3.06 7.29
N GLU A 13 -3.44 2.90 7.89
CA GLU A 13 -2.15 2.97 7.19
C GLU A 13 -2.01 1.83 6.17
N ASN A 14 -2.35 0.60 6.55
CA ASN A 14 -2.36 -0.54 5.62
C ASN A 14 -3.37 -0.36 4.49
N VAL A 15 -4.58 0.11 4.79
CA VAL A 15 -5.62 0.41 3.78
C VAL A 15 -5.18 1.56 2.88
N SER A 16 -4.50 2.59 3.41
CA SER A 16 -3.98 3.70 2.61
C SER A 16 -2.85 3.24 1.69
N LYS A 17 -1.94 2.38 2.16
CA LYS A 17 -0.90 1.75 1.34
C LYS A 17 -1.50 0.85 0.27
N MET A 18 -2.52 0.04 0.60
CA MET A 18 -3.26 -0.79 -0.36
C MET A 18 -3.97 0.07 -1.42
N LYS A 19 -4.63 1.16 -1.03
CA LYS A 19 -5.33 2.06 -1.95
C LYS A 19 -4.36 2.84 -2.85
N LEU A 20 -3.18 3.20 -2.33
CA LEU A 20 -2.09 3.77 -3.13
C LEU A 20 -1.59 2.77 -4.17
N LEU A 21 -1.40 1.51 -3.74
CA LEU A 21 -1.08 0.41 -4.62
C LEU A 21 -2.14 0.23 -5.69
N GLU A 22 -3.41 0.15 -5.31
CA GLU A 22 -4.53 0.01 -6.24
C GLU A 22 -4.60 1.18 -7.22
N SER A 23 -4.27 2.40 -6.79
CA SER A 23 -4.16 3.55 -7.69
C SER A 23 -2.98 3.45 -8.65
N LEU A 24 -1.81 3.00 -8.19
CA LEU A 24 -0.65 2.70 -9.04
C LEU A 24 -0.93 1.51 -9.98
N VAL A 25 -1.72 0.53 -9.54
CA VAL A 25 -2.15 -0.64 -10.32
C VAL A 25 -3.16 -0.25 -11.39
N ALA A 26 -4.15 0.56 -10.99
CA ALA A 26 -5.25 1.01 -11.83
C ALA A 26 -4.80 2.06 -12.84
N LYS A 27 -3.72 2.81 -12.55
CA LYS A 27 -2.96 3.55 -13.56
C LYS A 27 -2.26 2.54 -14.48
N GLN A 28 -3.02 1.97 -15.43
CA GLN A 28 -2.56 1.15 -16.57
C GLN A 28 -1.72 1.95 -17.59
N VAL A 29 -1.05 3.01 -17.15
CA VAL A 29 -0.02 3.69 -17.94
C VAL A 29 1.22 2.79 -17.85
N PRO A 30 2.12 2.73 -18.84
CA PRO A 30 3.43 2.10 -18.66
C PRO A 30 4.10 2.78 -17.46
N LEU A 31 3.93 2.17 -16.29
CA LEU A 31 4.59 2.56 -15.06
C LEU A 31 6.07 2.45 -15.41
N ASP A 32 6.76 3.57 -15.31
CA ASP A 32 8.20 3.64 -15.52
C ASP A 32 8.86 2.52 -14.70
N ASP A 33 10.02 1.97 -15.12
CA ASP A 33 10.69 0.86 -14.41
C ASP A 33 10.79 1.11 -12.89
N TYR A 34 10.91 2.39 -12.52
CA TYR A 34 10.85 2.87 -11.15
C TYR A 34 9.49 2.66 -10.46
N GLU A 35 8.38 3.03 -11.10
CA GLU A 35 7.04 2.83 -10.56
C GLU A 35 6.67 1.34 -10.46
N GLU A 36 7.10 0.50 -11.40
CA GLU A 36 6.87 -0.94 -11.31
C GLU A 36 7.65 -1.57 -10.13
N ALA A 37 8.91 -1.14 -9.94
CA ALA A 37 9.72 -1.54 -8.80
C ALA A 37 9.12 -1.04 -7.46
N LEU A 38 8.64 0.20 -7.42
CA LEU A 38 7.98 0.78 -6.25
C LEU A 38 6.72 -0.01 -5.88
N ARG A 39 5.93 -0.38 -6.90
CA ARG A 39 4.70 -1.15 -6.76
C ARG A 39 4.97 -2.56 -6.24
N LYS A 40 5.96 -3.26 -6.81
CA LYS A 40 6.43 -4.58 -6.30
C LYS A 40 6.93 -4.48 -4.86
N LYS A 41 7.68 -3.44 -4.53
CA LYS A 41 8.21 -3.22 -3.17
C LYS A 41 7.08 -2.97 -2.16
N LEU A 42 6.08 -2.18 -2.54
CA LEU A 42 4.90 -1.90 -1.69
C LEU A 42 4.06 -3.16 -1.48
N ILE A 43 3.88 -4.01 -2.50
CA ILE A 43 3.17 -5.29 -2.38
C ILE A 43 3.94 -6.21 -1.44
N ASN A 44 5.26 -6.30 -1.60
CA ASN A 44 6.11 -7.11 -0.71
C ASN A 44 6.04 -6.62 0.74
N GLU A 45 6.09 -5.31 1.00
CA GLU A 45 5.95 -4.80 2.37
C GLU A 45 4.58 -5.08 2.98
N LEU A 46 3.50 -5.05 2.19
CA LEU A 46 2.15 -5.36 2.66
C LEU A 46 1.90 -6.87 2.83
N MET A 47 2.44 -7.71 1.94
CA MET A 47 2.32 -9.17 2.00
C MET A 47 3.29 -9.81 3.01
N SER A 48 4.31 -9.07 3.47
CA SER A 48 5.26 -9.54 4.49
C SER A 48 4.75 -9.36 5.93
N THR A 49 3.44 -9.18 6.12
CA THR A 49 2.76 -9.19 7.43
C THR A 49 2.19 -10.56 7.75
#